data_AF-Q04G06-F1
#
_entry.id   AF-Q04G06-F1
#
_cell.length_a   1.000
_cell.length_b   1.000
_cell.length_c   1.000
_cell.angle_alpha   90.00
_cell.angle_beta   90.00
_cell.angle_gamma   90.00
#
_symmetry.space_group_name_H-M   'P 1'
#
loop_
_entity.id
_entity.type
_entity.pdbx_description
1 polymer ?
#
loop_
_entity_poly.entity_id
_entity_poly.type
_entity_poly.pdbx_seq_one_letter_code
_entity_poly.pdbx_strand_id
1 'polypeptide(L)'
;MKKDAYKNLSKFSNNQTAFSLALLRDGILNDILDDDANDILYYAGKEVARQFYTKTLNGIQEFFSAAGWGDIQISSQKENKESWLLTGEAIKIRSAAIDEPSYFLEAGFLAQEIQQQTHRGTECSYQSDDKSRVIFTVYID
;
A
#
# COMPACT_ATOMS: atom_id res chain seq x y z
N MET A 1 -0.54 3.80 18.10
CA MET A 1 -1.64 2.96 18.64
C MET A 1 -1.04 1.65 19.17
N LYS A 2 -1.58 1.02 20.23
CA LYS A 2 -1.02 -0.26 20.75
C LYS A 2 -1.23 -1.38 19.71
N LYS A 3 -0.22 -2.25 19.47
CA LYS A 3 -0.25 -3.37 18.49
C LYS A 3 -1.54 -4.20 18.55
N ASP A 4 -2.09 -4.39 19.74
CA ASP A 4 -3.31 -5.18 19.96
C ASP A 4 -4.57 -4.54 19.37
N ALA A 5 -4.64 -3.21 19.33
CA ALA A 5 -5.82 -2.50 18.83
C ALA A 5 -6.03 -2.77 17.33
N TYR A 6 -4.96 -2.66 16.53
CA TYR A 6 -5.04 -2.90 15.09
C TYR A 6 -5.30 -4.37 14.72
N LYS A 7 -4.67 -5.32 15.42
CA LYS A 7 -4.93 -6.76 15.19
C LYS A 7 -6.38 -7.14 15.53
N ASN A 8 -7.03 -6.37 16.39
CA ASN A 8 -8.45 -6.53 16.66
C ASN A 8 -9.30 -5.83 15.60
N LEU A 9 -8.90 -4.66 15.09
CA LEU A 9 -9.60 -3.99 14.00
C LEU A 9 -9.68 -4.85 12.74
N SER A 10 -8.62 -5.59 12.39
CA SER A 10 -8.60 -6.47 11.22
C SER A 10 -9.54 -7.68 11.31
N LYS A 11 -10.19 -7.93 12.46
CA LYS A 11 -11.17 -9.01 12.63
C LYS A 11 -12.59 -8.59 12.28
N PHE A 12 -12.84 -7.30 12.10
CA PHE A 12 -14.15 -6.78 11.73
C PHE A 12 -14.26 -6.67 10.21
N SER A 13 -15.44 -6.92 9.65
CA SER A 13 -15.67 -6.74 8.22
C SER A 13 -15.52 -5.28 7.84
N ASN A 14 -14.75 -5.02 6.78
CA ASN A 14 -14.59 -3.67 6.26
C ASN A 14 -15.81 -3.30 5.40
N ASN A 15 -16.76 -2.60 6.01
CA ASN A 15 -17.96 -2.09 5.33
C ASN A 15 -17.82 -0.61 4.91
N GLN A 16 -16.60 -0.06 4.96
CA GLN A 16 -16.36 1.33 4.62
C GLN A 16 -16.22 1.50 3.11
N THR A 17 -16.64 2.65 2.61
CA THR A 17 -16.46 2.98 1.19
C THR A 17 -15.03 3.43 0.93
N ALA A 18 -14.54 3.27 -0.30
CA ALA A 18 -13.25 3.81 -0.70
C ALA A 18 -13.18 5.35 -0.53
N PHE A 19 -14.33 6.03 -0.57
CA PHE A 19 -14.43 7.46 -0.28
C PHE A 19 -13.94 7.81 1.13
N SER A 20 -14.33 7.04 2.16
CA SER A 20 -13.90 7.32 3.54
C SER A 20 -12.38 7.31 3.70
N LEU A 21 -11.71 6.35 3.05
CA LEU A 21 -10.25 6.25 3.06
C LEU A 21 -9.61 7.37 2.24
N ALA A 22 -10.15 7.66 1.05
CA ALA A 22 -9.64 8.72 0.19
C ALA A 22 -9.77 10.11 0.84
N LEU A 23 -10.89 10.40 1.52
CA LEU A 23 -11.08 11.68 2.22
C LEU A 23 -10.02 11.90 3.30
N LEU A 24 -9.76 10.87 4.11
CA LEU A 24 -8.79 10.97 5.19
C LEU A 24 -7.35 10.99 4.67
N ARG A 25 -6.99 10.08 3.76
CA ARG A 25 -5.62 9.94 3.27
C ARG A 25 -5.27 10.99 2.22
N ASP A 26 -6.08 11.10 1.18
CA ASP A 26 -5.74 11.87 -0.01
C ASP A 26 -6.21 13.33 0.08
N GLY A 27 -7.15 13.63 0.96
CA GLY A 27 -7.53 14.98 1.35
C GLY A 27 -6.77 15.43 2.59
N ILE A 28 -7.31 15.11 3.76
CA ILE A 28 -6.88 15.71 5.05
C ILE A 28 -5.40 15.44 5.36
N LEU A 29 -4.93 14.21 5.19
CA LEU A 29 -3.57 13.85 5.56
C LEU A 29 -2.53 14.49 4.63
N ASN A 30 -2.80 14.53 3.32
CA ASN A 30 -1.94 15.25 2.38
C ASN A 30 -1.87 16.75 2.72
N ASP A 31 -3.01 17.39 3.04
CA ASP A 31 -3.03 18.81 3.42
C ASP A 31 -2.24 19.11 4.70
N ILE A 32 -2.19 18.17 5.65
CA ILE A 32 -1.46 18.35 6.91
C ILE A 32 0.05 18.14 6.74
N LEU A 33 0.43 17.17 5.91
CA LEU A 33 1.83 16.80 5.72
C LEU A 33 2.55 17.63 4.64
N ASP A 34 1.77 18.27 3.76
CA ASP A 34 2.24 19.20 2.73
C ASP A 34 3.37 18.59 1.88
N ASP A 35 4.49 19.29 1.70
CA ASP A 35 5.63 18.86 0.89
C ASP A 35 6.25 17.52 1.34
N ASP A 36 6.14 17.14 2.62
CA ASP A 36 6.74 15.92 3.18
C ASP A 36 5.80 14.69 3.10
N ALA A 37 4.58 14.86 2.57
CA ALA A 37 3.55 13.82 2.57
C ALA A 37 4.04 12.49 1.98
N ASN A 38 4.76 12.54 0.86
CA ASN A 38 5.23 11.33 0.18
C ASN A 38 6.22 10.52 1.01
N ASP A 39 7.24 11.17 1.58
CA ASP A 39 8.27 10.51 2.39
C ASP A 39 7.69 9.98 3.70
N ILE A 40 6.80 10.76 4.33
CA ILE A 40 6.12 10.36 5.56
C ILE A 40 5.19 9.17 5.32
N LEU A 41 4.41 9.18 4.24
CA LEU A 41 3.53 8.07 3.87
C LEU A 41 4.35 6.82 3.53
N TYR A 42 5.45 6.95 2.81
CA TYR A 42 6.34 5.84 2.51
C TYR A 42 6.90 5.20 3.79
N TYR A 43 7.42 6.01 4.72
CA TYR A 43 7.89 5.52 6.00
C TYR A 43 6.77 4.91 6.85
N ALA A 44 5.57 5.52 6.84
CA ALA A 44 4.40 4.99 7.53
C ALA A 44 4.03 3.60 6.98
N GLY A 45 4.10 3.41 5.67
CA GLY A 45 3.90 2.11 5.02
C GLY A 45 4.88 1.05 5.52
N LYS A 46 6.17 1.41 5.60
CA LYS A 46 7.20 0.53 6.17
C LYS A 46 6.86 0.17 7.63
N GLU A 47 6.43 1.14 8.42
CA GLU A 47 6.07 0.89 9.82
C GLU A 47 4.84 -0.02 9.98
N VAL A 48 3.84 0.10 9.09
CA VAL A 48 2.71 -0.83 9.03
C VAL A 48 3.20 -2.26 8.76
N ALA A 49 4.06 -2.49 7.76
CA ALA A 49 4.58 -3.82 7.46
C ALA A 49 5.38 -4.45 8.62
N ARG A 50 6.12 -3.66 9.41
CA ARG A 50 6.80 -4.17 10.63
C ARG A 50 5.82 -4.62 11.70
N GLN A 51 4.65 -4.00 11.75
CA GLN A 51 3.61 -4.32 12.74
C GLN A 51 2.71 -5.47 12.27
N PHE A 52 2.47 -5.60 10.97
CA PHE A 52 1.57 -6.59 10.35
C PHE A 52 2.29 -7.53 9.39
N TYR A 53 3.48 -8.00 9.78
CA TYR A 53 4.28 -8.84 8.90
C TYR A 53 3.50 -10.07 8.40
N THR A 54 3.24 -10.13 7.09
CA THR A 54 2.32 -11.12 6.49
C THR A 54 2.99 -12.46 6.16
N LYS A 55 4.33 -12.47 6.09
CA LYS A 55 5.22 -13.63 5.85
C LYS A 55 5.10 -14.30 4.48
N THR A 56 4.05 -14.03 3.71
CA THR A 56 3.76 -14.74 2.47
C THR A 56 3.17 -13.78 1.44
N LEU A 57 3.36 -14.09 0.15
CA LEU A 57 2.79 -13.28 -0.94
C LEU A 57 1.26 -13.22 -0.87
N ASN A 58 0.60 -14.34 -0.56
CA ASN A 58 -0.86 -14.35 -0.37
C ASN A 58 -1.28 -13.48 0.83
N GLY A 59 -0.50 -13.49 1.91
CA GLY A 59 -0.75 -12.63 3.07
C GLY A 59 -0.71 -11.13 2.72
N ILE A 60 0.16 -10.72 1.79
CA ILE A 60 0.17 -9.35 1.25
C ILE A 60 -1.16 -9.04 0.55
N GLN A 61 -1.66 -9.95 -0.29
CA GLN A 61 -2.91 -9.78 -1.01
C GLN A 61 -4.12 -9.66 -0.06
N GLU A 62 -4.18 -10.56 0.93
CA GLU A 62 -5.20 -10.53 1.98
C GLU A 62 -5.15 -9.23 2.78
N PHE A 63 -3.95 -8.73 3.08
CA PHE A 63 -3.78 -7.46 3.79
C PHE A 63 -4.29 -6.27 2.97
N PHE A 64 -3.91 -6.16 1.70
CA PHE A 64 -4.37 -5.08 0.81
C PHE A 64 -5.90 -5.04 0.69
N SER A 65 -6.53 -6.20 0.56
CA SER A 65 -7.98 -6.33 0.54
C SER A 65 -8.61 -5.90 1.87
N ALA A 66 -8.10 -6.41 3.00
CA ALA A 66 -8.60 -6.07 4.33
C ALA A 66 -8.43 -4.57 4.68
N ALA A 67 -7.31 -3.98 4.28
CA ALA A 67 -7.01 -2.56 4.47
C ALA A 67 -7.82 -1.62 3.55
N GLY A 68 -8.55 -2.17 2.56
CA GLY A 68 -9.27 -1.38 1.57
C GLY A 68 -8.37 -0.64 0.59
N TRP A 69 -7.13 -1.11 0.41
CA TRP A 69 -6.16 -0.51 -0.52
C TRP A 69 -6.38 -0.94 -1.96
N GLY A 70 -7.09 -2.05 -2.16
CA GLY A 70 -7.44 -2.60 -3.47
C GLY A 70 -6.99 -4.05 -3.62
N ASP A 71 -7.07 -4.54 -4.85
CA ASP A 71 -6.73 -5.91 -5.22
C ASP A 71 -5.34 -5.93 -5.84
N ILE A 72 -4.36 -6.47 -5.10
CA ILE A 72 -2.98 -6.54 -5.54
C ILE A 72 -2.59 -7.95 -5.99
N GLN A 73 -1.84 -8.07 -7.08
CA GLN A 73 -1.33 -9.33 -7.60
C GLN A 73 0.12 -9.21 -8.08
N ILE A 74 0.92 -10.26 -7.87
CA ILE A 74 2.27 -10.31 -8.43
C ILE A 74 2.17 -10.53 -9.95
N SER A 75 2.83 -9.69 -10.72
CA SER A 75 2.84 -9.76 -12.20
C SER A 75 4.16 -10.30 -12.75
N SER A 76 5.26 -10.14 -12.02
CA SER A 76 6.56 -10.72 -12.38
C SER A 76 7.45 -10.87 -11.14
N GLN A 77 8.20 -11.96 -11.08
CA GLN A 77 9.19 -12.21 -10.03
C GLN A 77 10.53 -12.57 -10.66
N LYS A 78 11.57 -11.81 -10.31
CA LYS A 78 12.96 -12.04 -10.68
C LYS A 78 13.83 -11.89 -9.44
N GLU A 79 15.06 -12.39 -9.50
CA GLU A 79 16.00 -12.40 -8.36
C GLU A 79 16.21 -11.02 -7.71
N ASN A 80 16.28 -9.95 -8.52
CA ASN A 80 16.57 -8.59 -8.05
C ASN A 80 15.39 -7.62 -8.23
N LYS A 81 14.22 -8.13 -8.65
CA LYS A 81 13.02 -7.30 -8.77
C LYS A 81 11.72 -8.10 -8.75
N GLU A 82 10.71 -7.49 -8.18
CA GLU A 82 9.32 -7.96 -8.28
C GLU A 82 8.43 -6.84 -8.83
N SER A 83 7.45 -7.22 -9.63
CA SER A 83 6.43 -6.30 -10.13
C SER A 83 5.06 -6.76 -9.64
N TRP A 84 4.26 -5.80 -9.18
CA TRP A 84 2.95 -6.03 -8.61
C TRP A 84 1.95 -5.10 -9.27
N LEU A 85 0.75 -5.60 -9.57
CA LEU A 85 -0.35 -4.87 -10.16
C LEU A 85 -1.44 -4.67 -9.11
N LEU A 86 -1.77 -3.42 -8.83
CA LEU A 86 -2.87 -3.01 -7.97
C LEU A 86 -4.03 -2.50 -8.83
N THR A 87 -5.21 -3.06 -8.56
CA THR A 87 -6.46 -2.72 -9.24
C THR A 87 -7.61 -2.62 -8.22
N GLY A 88 -8.83 -2.42 -8.71
CA GLY A 88 -10.04 -2.47 -7.89
C GLY A 88 -10.78 -1.14 -7.84
N GLU A 89 -11.92 -1.15 -7.13
CA GLU A 89 -12.80 0.01 -7.03
C GLU A 89 -12.15 1.19 -6.30
N ALA A 90 -11.29 0.90 -5.31
CA ALA A 90 -10.54 1.92 -4.59
C ALA A 90 -9.68 2.79 -5.53
N ILE A 91 -9.07 2.20 -6.56
CA ILE A 91 -8.22 2.92 -7.50
C ILE A 91 -9.07 3.79 -8.41
N LYS A 92 -10.18 3.25 -8.91
CA LYS A 92 -11.10 3.99 -9.78
C LYS A 92 -11.70 5.21 -9.10
N ILE A 93 -12.14 5.07 -7.84
CA ILE A 93 -12.71 6.17 -7.06
C ILE A 93 -11.66 7.26 -6.81
N ARG A 94 -10.46 6.87 -6.41
CA ARG A 94 -9.37 7.82 -6.14
C ARG A 94 -8.94 8.58 -7.40
N SER A 95 -8.73 7.88 -8.51
CA SER A 95 -8.36 8.51 -9.79
C SER A 95 -9.46 9.39 -10.40
N ALA A 96 -10.73 9.21 -9.97
CA ALA A 96 -11.84 10.07 -10.36
C ALA A 96 -11.95 11.33 -9.48
N ALA A 97 -11.54 11.24 -8.21
CA ALA A 97 -11.67 12.32 -7.23
C ALA A 97 -10.42 13.18 -7.09
N ILE A 98 -9.24 12.63 -7.37
CA ILE A 98 -7.93 13.25 -7.17
C ILE A 98 -7.15 13.18 -8.49
N ASP A 99 -6.50 14.27 -8.88
CA ASP A 99 -5.78 14.33 -10.15
C ASP A 99 -4.56 13.39 -10.14
N GLU A 100 -3.78 13.45 -9.05
CA GLU A 100 -2.59 12.61 -8.82
C GLU A 100 -2.62 11.93 -7.44
N PRO A 101 -3.36 10.81 -7.29
CA PRO A 101 -3.41 10.08 -6.02
C PRO A 101 -2.05 9.45 -5.68
N SER A 102 -1.62 9.61 -4.44
CA SER A 102 -0.34 9.08 -3.93
C SER A 102 -0.45 7.62 -3.50
N TYR A 103 0.54 6.79 -3.84
CA TYR A 103 0.59 5.36 -3.44
C TYR A 103 1.84 5.04 -2.61
N PHE A 104 2.47 6.05 -2.01
CA PHE A 104 3.68 5.86 -1.22
C PHE A 104 3.44 5.00 0.03
N LEU A 105 2.25 5.07 0.64
CA LEU A 105 1.89 4.21 1.76
C LEU A 105 1.96 2.72 1.38
N GLU A 106 1.31 2.35 0.26
CA GLU A 106 1.31 1.00 -0.28
C GLU A 106 2.72 0.57 -0.74
N ALA A 107 3.47 1.47 -1.38
CA ALA A 107 4.84 1.21 -1.82
C ALA A 107 5.77 0.92 -0.63
N GLY A 108 5.70 1.73 0.42
CA GLY A 108 6.50 1.53 1.64
C GLY A 108 6.16 0.22 2.35
N PHE A 109 4.87 -0.12 2.39
CA PHE A 109 4.42 -1.41 2.93
C PHE A 109 5.01 -2.58 2.13
N LEU A 110 4.89 -2.56 0.79
CA LEU A 110 5.44 -3.61 -0.07
C LEU A 110 6.95 -3.74 0.06
N ALA A 111 7.69 -2.63 0.01
CA ALA A 111 9.14 -2.63 0.18
C ALA A 111 9.52 -3.38 1.47
N GLN A 112 8.93 -2.98 2.59
CA GLN A 112 9.26 -3.55 3.89
C GLN A 112 8.76 -4.99 4.07
N GLU A 113 7.62 -5.38 3.50
CA GLU A 113 7.20 -6.79 3.46
C GLU A 113 8.25 -7.65 2.76
N ILE A 114 8.66 -7.27 1.55
CA ILE A 114 9.65 -8.03 0.78
C ILE A 114 11.02 -8.02 1.44
N GLN A 115 11.44 -6.91 2.06
CA GLN A 115 12.67 -6.86 2.87
C GLN A 115 12.63 -7.85 4.03
N GLN A 116 11.49 -7.97 4.73
CA GLN A 116 11.34 -8.92 5.83
C GLN A 116 11.31 -10.38 5.36
N GLN A 117 10.76 -10.65 4.17
CA GLN A 117 10.70 -12.00 3.57
C GLN A 117 12.04 -12.46 3.00
N THR A 118 12.78 -11.55 2.36
CA THR A 118 14.03 -11.86 1.65
C THR A 118 15.29 -11.62 2.47
N HIS A 119 15.19 -10.82 3.54
CA HIS A 119 16.33 -10.34 4.34
C HIS A 119 17.37 -9.55 3.54
N ARG A 120 16.98 -8.99 2.40
CA ARG A 120 17.81 -8.14 1.52
C ARG A 120 17.31 -6.70 1.55
N GLY A 121 18.18 -5.74 1.20
CA GLY A 121 17.76 -4.35 1.05
C GLY A 121 16.71 -4.24 -0.06
N THR A 122 15.66 -3.46 0.18
CA THR A 122 14.62 -3.23 -0.84
C THR A 122 14.16 -1.79 -0.88
N GLU A 123 13.67 -1.41 -2.06
CA GLU A 123 13.02 -0.13 -2.29
C GLU A 123 11.87 -0.34 -3.28
N CYS A 124 10.77 0.42 -3.13
CA CYS A 124 9.62 0.27 -4.01
C CYS A 124 9.23 1.59 -4.66
N SER A 125 9.09 1.57 -5.99
CA SER A 125 8.48 2.64 -6.76
C SER A 125 7.12 2.23 -7.30
N TYR A 126 6.29 3.20 -7.69
CA TYR A 126 5.03 2.93 -8.36
C TYR A 126 4.85 3.81 -9.60
N GLN A 127 4.01 3.33 -10.53
CA GLN A 127 3.57 4.04 -11.72
C GLN A 127 2.08 3.78 -11.93
N SER A 128 1.30 4.81 -12.23
CA SER A 128 -0.08 4.66 -12.69
C SER A 128 -0.08 4.41 -14.20
N ASP A 129 -0.57 3.24 -14.65
CA ASP A 129 -0.57 2.82 -16.06
C ASP A 129 -1.72 3.48 -16.84
N ASP A 130 -2.94 3.31 -16.31
CA ASP A 130 -4.12 4.05 -16.67
C ASP A 130 -4.85 4.41 -15.36
N LYS A 131 -5.79 5.36 -15.36
CA LYS A 131 -6.55 5.77 -14.15
C LYS A 131 -7.27 4.61 -13.41
N SER A 132 -7.16 3.36 -13.87
CA SER A 132 -7.73 2.17 -13.26
C SER A 132 -6.73 1.23 -12.59
N ARG A 133 -5.41 1.39 -12.80
CA ARG A 133 -4.42 0.47 -12.26
C ARG A 133 -3.08 1.11 -11.92
N VAL A 134 -2.41 0.56 -10.92
CA VAL A 134 -1.08 0.99 -10.44
C VAL A 134 -0.12 -0.18 -10.48
N ILE A 135 1.08 0.05 -10.99
CA ILE A 135 2.16 -0.93 -11.04
C ILE A 135 3.19 -0.55 -10.00
N PHE A 136 3.44 -1.43 -9.03
CA PHE A 136 4.56 -1.32 -8.10
C PHE A 136 5.73 -2.13 -8.61
N THR A 137 6.94 -1.58 -8.49
CA THR A 137 8.18 -2.31 -8.71
C THR A 137 8.99 -2.29 -7.42
N VAL A 138 9.26 -3.46 -6.87
CA VAL A 138 10.14 -3.64 -5.73
C VAL A 138 11.51 -4.06 -6.25
N TYR A 139 12.53 -3.27 -5.96
CA TYR A 139 13.93 -3.57 -6.25
C TYR A 139 14.54 -4.27 -5.04
N ILE A 140 15.36 -5.29 -5.27
CA ILE A 140 15.96 -6.13 -4.23
C ILE A 140 17.48 -6.18 -4.46
N ASP A 141 18.25 -5.79 -3.45
CA ASP A 141 19.72 -5.68 -3.45
C ASP A 141 20.42 -7.03 -3.37
#